data_AF-A0A2G5TIZ6-F1
#
_entry.id   AF-A0A2G5TIZ6-F1
#
_cell.length_a   1.000
_cell.length_b   1.000
_cell.length_c   1.000
_cell.angle_alpha   90.00
_cell.angle_beta   90.00
_cell.angle_gamma   90.00
#
_symmetry.space_group_name_H-M   'P 1'
#
loop_
_entity.id
_entity.type
_entity.pdbx_description
1 polymer ?
#
loop_
_entity_poly.entity_id
_entity_poly.type
_entity_poly.pdbx_seq_one_letter_code
_entity_poly.pdbx_strand_id
1 'polypeptide(L)'
;MLFLDPIVWKGRNPAFEDYYQHFYLKNCRNETSFFEDPYNYAAITSAIATAVFPIHILAFYCILFKTPKTMDGIKKDLIVLHCWTFYCDNALNVLLIGYIFAPVFCGVPLGVLTYYGVPVVIIGYLGQIGVSGVGTSLVILFETRYTAVSPNSIFNKFPISKKLFLATNYIYTATFLIPAFYYWTPDDRQIEEKLNVLRVIPCPSPVFFEDQVVVGFPPDHTWIA
;
A
#
# COMPACT_ATOMS: atom_id res chain seq x y z
N MET A 1 -15.36 7.79 12.85
CA MET A 1 -16.67 8.03 12.18
C MET A 1 -16.66 9.25 11.26
N LEU A 2 -15.52 9.83 10.87
CA LEU A 2 -15.49 11.18 10.27
C LEU A 2 -15.08 11.29 8.78
N PHE A 3 -14.87 10.20 8.02
CA PHE A 3 -14.34 10.34 6.65
C PHE A 3 -14.93 9.41 5.58
N LEU A 4 -16.05 8.75 5.84
CA LEU A 4 -16.66 7.87 4.85
C LEU A 4 -18.08 8.33 4.56
N ASP A 5 -18.21 9.34 3.71
CA ASP A 5 -19.45 9.48 2.94
C ASP A 5 -19.61 8.22 2.09
N PRO A 6 -20.84 7.70 1.92
CA PRO A 6 -21.08 6.56 1.05
C PRO A 6 -20.53 6.87 -0.34
N ILE A 7 -19.71 5.97 -0.86
CA ILE A 7 -19.02 6.16 -2.13
C ILE A 7 -20.09 6.42 -3.20
N VAL A 8 -20.01 7.61 -3.81
CA VAL A 8 -21.00 8.06 -4.80
C VAL A 8 -20.74 7.28 -6.09
N TRP A 9 -21.65 6.37 -6.42
CA TRP A 9 -21.72 5.61 -7.68
C TRP A 9 -21.59 6.54 -8.89
N LYS A 10 -20.41 6.55 -9.54
CA LYS A 10 -20.16 7.53 -10.61
C LYS A 10 -19.35 7.01 -11.79
N GLY A 11 -19.86 5.93 -12.37
CA GLY A 11 -19.62 5.52 -13.75
C GLY A 11 -19.99 4.05 -13.89
N ARG A 12 -20.59 3.75 -15.03
CA ARG A 12 -21.31 2.49 -15.22
C ARG A 12 -20.92 1.97 -16.59
N ASN A 13 -20.02 0.99 -16.60
CA ASN A 13 -19.82 0.21 -17.80
C ASN A 13 -21.08 -0.66 -18.02
N PRO A 14 -21.68 -0.65 -19.23
CA PRO A 14 -22.88 -1.44 -19.50
C PRO A 14 -22.70 -2.94 -19.26
N ALA A 15 -21.49 -3.49 -19.42
CA ALA A 15 -21.22 -4.90 -19.16
C ALA A 15 -21.27 -5.26 -17.66
N PHE A 16 -20.82 -4.36 -16.77
CA PHE A 16 -20.93 -4.59 -15.33
C PHE A 16 -22.36 -4.46 -14.84
N GLU A 17 -23.13 -3.52 -15.39
CA GLU A 17 -24.54 -3.38 -15.06
C GLU A 17 -25.33 -4.63 -15.45
N ASP A 18 -25.08 -5.16 -16.65
CA ASP A 18 -25.75 -6.37 -17.14
C ASP A 18 -25.48 -7.57 -16.21
N TYR A 19 -24.22 -7.77 -15.82
CA TYR A 19 -23.84 -8.82 -14.87
C TYR A 19 -24.49 -8.62 -13.49
N TYR A 20 -24.49 -7.38 -12.99
CA TYR A 20 -25.04 -7.05 -11.68
C TYR A 20 -26.54 -7.34 -11.60
N GLN A 21 -27.30 -6.90 -12.61
CA GLN A 21 -28.75 -7.05 -12.64
C GLN A 21 -29.18 -8.51 -12.88
N HIS A 22 -28.55 -9.21 -13.82
CA HIS A 22 -29.01 -10.53 -14.25
C HIS A 22 -28.45 -11.70 -13.44
N PHE A 23 -27.24 -11.58 -12.91
CA PHE A 23 -26.57 -12.64 -12.16
C PHE A 23 -26.42 -12.33 -10.67
N TYR A 24 -25.81 -11.18 -10.34
CA TYR A 24 -25.41 -10.87 -8.96
C TYR A 24 -26.60 -10.78 -8.00
N LEU A 25 -27.61 -9.97 -8.33
CA LEU A 25 -28.79 -9.78 -7.47
C LEU A 25 -29.60 -11.06 -7.23
N LYS A 26 -29.50 -12.04 -8.13
CA LYS A 26 -30.24 -13.30 -8.05
C LYS A 26 -29.49 -14.39 -7.28
N ASN A 27 -28.17 -14.44 -7.42
CA ASN A 27 -27.35 -15.57 -6.97
C ASN A 27 -26.50 -15.24 -5.74
N CYS A 28 -26.25 -13.95 -5.44
CA CYS A 28 -25.40 -13.54 -4.33
C CYS A 28 -26.20 -13.20 -3.08
N ARG A 29 -25.59 -13.42 -1.91
CA ARG A 29 -26.21 -13.13 -0.62
C ARG A 29 -26.16 -11.63 -0.32
N ASN A 30 -27.27 -11.09 0.19
CA ASN A 30 -27.36 -9.66 0.55
C ASN A 30 -26.72 -9.31 1.91
N GLU A 31 -26.33 -10.30 2.72
CA GLU A 31 -25.73 -10.09 4.04
C GLU A 31 -24.21 -10.25 3.95
N THR A 32 -23.48 -9.15 4.11
CA THR A 32 -22.03 -9.14 4.28
C THR A 32 -21.67 -9.32 5.75
N SER A 33 -20.61 -10.08 6.02
CA SER A 33 -20.03 -10.15 7.37
C SER A 33 -19.55 -8.76 7.82
N PHE A 34 -19.52 -8.52 9.13
CA PHE A 34 -19.04 -7.26 9.71
C PHE A 34 -17.63 -6.87 9.22
N PHE A 35 -16.74 -7.85 9.04
CA PHE A 35 -15.37 -7.65 8.54
C PHE A 35 -15.27 -7.54 7.01
N GLU A 36 -16.29 -8.00 6.29
CA GLU A 36 -16.37 -7.86 4.82
C GLU A 36 -16.89 -6.48 4.43
N ASP A 37 -17.57 -5.78 5.32
CA ASP A 37 -18.03 -4.42 5.09
C ASP A 37 -16.82 -3.46 4.98
N PRO A 38 -16.65 -2.79 3.83
CA PRO A 38 -15.53 -1.90 3.56
C PRO A 38 -15.49 -0.69 4.50
N TYR A 39 -16.65 -0.21 4.96
CA TYR A 39 -16.74 0.92 5.89
C TYR A 39 -16.29 0.54 7.28
N ASN A 40 -16.68 -0.65 7.76
CA ASN A 40 -16.21 -1.18 9.03
C ASN A 40 -14.71 -1.45 9.00
N TYR A 41 -14.20 -2.02 7.90
CA TYR A 41 -12.77 -2.23 7.68
C TYR A 41 -11.98 -0.91 7.77
N ALA A 42 -12.42 0.11 7.04
CA ALA A 42 -11.77 1.43 7.04
C ALA A 42 -11.86 2.12 8.42
N ALA A 43 -12.96 1.96 9.14
CA ALA A 43 -13.13 2.50 10.48
C ALA A 43 -12.17 1.85 11.50
N ILE A 44 -12.04 0.52 11.46
CA ILE A 44 -11.16 -0.23 12.37
C ILE A 44 -9.69 0.12 12.11
N THR A 45 -9.25 0.12 10.85
CA THR A 45 -7.86 0.47 10.47
C THR A 45 -7.51 1.89 10.90
N SER A 46 -8.41 2.85 10.67
CA SER A 46 -8.23 4.24 11.13
C SER A 46 -8.17 4.36 12.66
N ALA A 47 -8.98 3.58 13.38
CA ALA A 47 -8.98 3.57 14.84
C ALA A 47 -7.65 3.02 15.40
N ILE A 48 -7.13 1.94 14.79
CA ILE A 48 -5.82 1.38 15.13
C ILE A 48 -4.72 2.41 14.89
N ALA A 49 -4.72 3.09 13.72
CA ALA A 49 -3.73 4.13 13.42
C ALA A 49 -3.73 5.26 14.47
N THR A 50 -4.92 5.70 14.88
CA THR A 50 -5.08 6.73 15.91
C THR A 50 -4.51 6.28 17.26
N ALA A 51 -4.71 5.01 17.63
CA ALA A 51 -4.18 4.44 18.86
C ALA A 51 -2.64 4.26 18.82
N VAL A 52 -2.07 3.97 17.65
CA VAL A 52 -0.62 3.78 17.46
C VAL A 52 0.13 5.11 17.33
N PHE A 53 -0.52 6.18 16.89
CA PHE A 53 0.06 7.51 16.77
C PHE A 53 0.85 8.01 18.01
N PRO A 54 0.34 7.94 19.26
CA PRO A 54 1.12 8.31 20.44
C PRO A 54 2.37 7.44 20.65
N ILE A 55 2.33 6.18 20.26
CA ILE A 55 3.48 5.27 20.32
C ILE A 55 4.56 5.74 19.35
N HIS A 56 4.19 6.18 18.15
CA HIS A 56 5.13 6.77 17.19
C HIS A 56 5.81 8.03 17.70
N ILE A 57 5.07 8.91 18.40
CA ILE A 57 5.65 10.10 19.04
C ILE A 57 6.63 9.70 20.15
N LEU A 58 6.26 8.74 21.00
CA LEU A 58 7.11 8.24 22.06
C LEU A 58 8.40 7.60 21.50
N ALA A 59 8.27 6.79 20.46
CA ALA A 59 9.40 6.16 19.78
C ALA A 59 10.35 7.22 19.19
N PHE A 60 9.80 8.24 18.52
CA PHE A 60 10.60 9.35 17.98
C PHE A 60 11.34 10.12 19.10
N TYR A 61 10.66 10.40 20.21
CA TYR A 61 11.27 11.00 21.39
C TYR A 61 12.43 10.15 21.95
N CYS A 62 12.22 8.83 22.08
CA CYS A 62 13.26 7.91 22.54
C CYS A 62 14.47 7.90 21.61
N ILE A 63 14.28 7.91 20.29
CA ILE A 63 15.38 7.95 19.31
C ILE A 63 16.17 9.27 19.39
N LEU A 64 15.50 10.40 19.60
CA LEU A 64 16.18 11.69 19.67
C LEU A 64 16.96 11.87 20.99
N PHE A 65 16.34 11.53 22.11
CA PHE A 65 16.83 11.92 23.44
C PHE A 65 17.40 10.77 24.28
N LYS A 66 17.06 9.51 23.98
CA LYS A 66 17.50 8.33 24.74
C LYS A 66 18.50 7.44 24.01
N THR A 67 18.78 7.68 22.73
CA THR A 67 19.85 6.94 22.02
C THR A 67 21.22 7.20 22.66
N PRO A 68 21.94 6.15 23.09
CA PRO A 68 23.23 6.29 23.77
C PRO A 68 24.32 6.79 22.82
N LYS A 69 25.34 7.48 23.36
CA LYS A 69 26.47 8.04 22.58
C LYS A 69 27.26 6.98 21.80
N THR A 70 27.25 5.74 22.25
CA THR A 70 27.88 4.60 21.55
C THR A 70 27.16 4.22 20.25
N MET A 71 25.93 4.68 20.04
CA MET A 71 25.11 4.44 18.85
C MET A 71 24.92 5.71 18.01
N ASP A 72 25.71 6.76 18.24
CA ASP A 72 25.53 8.04 17.54
C ASP A 72 25.74 7.92 16.02
N GLY A 73 26.64 7.02 15.59
CA GLY A 73 26.90 6.74 14.17
C GLY A 73 25.71 6.15 13.41
N ILE A 74 24.76 5.50 14.09
CA ILE A 74 23.56 4.89 13.47
C ILE A 74 22.28 5.70 13.77
N LYS A 75 22.37 6.74 14.60
CA LYS A 75 21.22 7.54 15.04
C LYS A 75 20.47 8.16 13.86
N LYS A 76 21.20 8.63 12.84
CA LYS A 76 20.62 9.19 11.62
C LYS A 76 19.79 8.15 10.86
N ASP A 77 20.33 6.94 10.70
CA ASP A 77 19.65 5.86 9.99
C ASP A 77 18.40 5.38 10.75
N LEU A 78 18.45 5.35 12.08
CA LEU A 78 17.29 5.09 12.94
C LEU A 78 16.18 6.13 12.79
N ILE A 79 16.54 7.42 12.70
CA ILE A 79 15.57 8.49 12.47
C ILE A 79 14.93 8.35 11.08
N VAL A 80 15.74 8.10 10.05
CA VAL A 80 15.24 7.90 8.67
C VAL A 80 14.27 6.73 8.62
N LEU A 81 14.66 5.58 9.20
CA LEU A 81 13.78 4.40 9.30
C LEU A 81 12.47 4.74 10.00
N HIS A 82 12.52 5.40 11.16
CA HIS A 82 11.32 5.76 11.91
C HIS A 82 10.40 6.70 11.13
N CYS A 83 10.95 7.69 10.43
CA CYS A 83 10.16 8.59 9.57
C CYS A 83 9.45 7.83 8.45
N TRP A 84 10.14 6.88 7.80
CA TRP A 84 9.53 6.04 6.76
C TRP A 84 8.47 5.08 7.31
N THR A 85 8.72 4.47 8.47
CA THR A 85 7.74 3.60 9.13
C THR A 85 6.50 4.39 9.54
N PHE A 86 6.67 5.56 10.16
CA PHE A 86 5.57 6.45 10.50
C PHE A 86 4.76 6.87 9.28
N TYR A 87 5.44 7.26 8.19
CA TYR A 87 4.77 7.58 6.93
C TYR A 87 3.98 6.37 6.39
N CYS A 88 4.60 5.19 6.32
CA CYS A 88 3.98 3.97 5.79
C CYS A 88 2.73 3.56 6.60
N ASP A 89 2.80 3.59 7.94
CA ASP A 89 1.68 3.25 8.80
C ASP A 89 0.48 4.18 8.57
N ASN A 90 0.72 5.50 8.53
CA ASN A 90 -0.35 6.48 8.28
C ASN A 90 -0.85 6.41 6.83
N ALA A 91 0.05 6.14 5.88
CA ALA A 91 -0.30 5.98 4.48
C ALA A 91 -1.28 4.80 4.31
N LEU A 92 -0.98 3.64 4.87
CA LEU A 92 -1.79 2.43 4.69
C LEU A 92 -3.07 2.41 5.53
N ASN A 93 -3.10 3.06 6.70
CA ASN A 93 -4.23 2.96 7.62
C ASN A 93 -5.15 4.20 7.66
N VAL A 94 -4.76 5.30 7.01
CA VAL A 94 -5.56 6.54 6.98
C VAL A 94 -5.67 7.12 5.58
N LEU A 95 -4.53 7.30 4.89
CA LEU A 95 -4.51 8.04 3.62
C LEU A 95 -4.97 7.19 2.41
N LEU A 96 -4.61 5.90 2.39
CA LEU A 96 -4.67 5.02 1.21
C LEU A 96 -5.38 3.69 1.50
N ILE A 97 -6.16 3.58 2.58
CA ILE A 97 -6.75 2.33 3.10
C ILE A 97 -7.14 1.37 1.95
N GLY A 98 -6.35 0.32 1.75
CA GLY A 98 -6.53 -0.58 0.62
C GLY A 98 -7.46 -1.72 0.99
N TYR A 99 -8.63 -1.80 0.36
CA TYR A 99 -9.52 -2.94 0.50
C TYR A 99 -9.28 -3.92 -0.66
N ILE A 100 -8.78 -5.12 -0.36
CA ILE A 100 -8.31 -6.12 -1.35
C ILE A 100 -9.27 -7.31 -1.39
N PHE A 101 -9.60 -7.76 -2.61
CA PHE A 101 -10.49 -8.89 -2.90
C PHE A 101 -9.71 -10.20 -3.13
N ALA A 102 -9.26 -10.86 -2.07
CA ALA A 102 -8.55 -12.14 -2.18
C ALA A 102 -9.43 -13.25 -2.83
N PRO A 103 -8.86 -14.20 -3.60
CA PRO A 103 -7.42 -14.43 -3.85
C PRO A 103 -6.82 -13.58 -4.98
N VAL A 104 -7.63 -12.78 -5.69
CA VAL A 104 -7.12 -11.94 -6.78
C VAL A 104 -6.56 -10.65 -6.21
N PHE A 105 -5.43 -10.16 -6.72
CA PHE A 105 -4.88 -8.88 -6.27
C PHE A 105 -5.63 -7.70 -6.91
N CYS A 106 -6.91 -7.58 -6.59
CA CYS A 106 -7.80 -6.50 -6.99
C CYS A 106 -8.20 -5.72 -5.75
N GLY A 107 -8.33 -4.40 -5.85
CA GLY A 107 -8.72 -3.60 -4.69
C GLY A 107 -9.18 -2.20 -5.01
N VAL A 108 -9.72 -1.55 -3.98
CA VAL A 108 -10.17 -0.16 -4.00
C VAL A 108 -9.52 0.59 -2.84
N PRO A 109 -9.01 1.81 -3.07
CA PRO A 109 -8.58 2.66 -1.98
C PRO A 109 -9.78 3.37 -1.33
N LEU A 110 -9.94 3.20 -0.02
CA LEU A 110 -11.00 3.78 0.81
C LEU A 110 -10.47 4.90 1.73
N GLY A 111 -9.25 5.37 1.49
CA GLY A 111 -8.59 6.35 2.35
C GLY A 111 -8.99 7.80 2.07
N VAL A 112 -8.44 8.71 2.87
CA VAL A 112 -8.69 10.16 2.75
C VAL A 112 -8.33 10.71 1.36
N LEU A 113 -7.31 10.17 0.70
CA LEU A 113 -6.91 10.64 -0.64
C LEU A 113 -7.95 10.32 -1.71
N THR A 114 -8.71 9.23 -1.54
CA THR A 114 -9.85 8.90 -2.42
C THR A 114 -10.96 9.94 -2.28
N TYR A 115 -11.24 10.41 -1.05
CA TYR A 115 -12.23 11.46 -0.80
C TYR A 115 -11.90 12.77 -1.52
N TYR A 116 -10.62 13.13 -1.61
CA TYR A 116 -10.15 14.29 -2.36
C TYR A 116 -10.10 14.07 -3.88
N GLY A 117 -10.52 12.90 -4.38
CA GLY A 117 -10.55 12.60 -5.81
C GLY A 117 -9.18 12.37 -6.43
N VAL A 118 -8.17 11.99 -5.64
CA VAL A 118 -6.83 11.69 -6.17
C VAL A 118 -6.90 10.39 -6.99
N PRO A 119 -6.30 10.34 -8.20
CA PRO A 119 -6.30 9.14 -9.03
C PRO A 119 -5.68 7.94 -8.31
N VAL A 120 -6.28 6.75 -8.50
CA VAL A 120 -5.86 5.51 -7.82
C VAL A 120 -4.41 5.14 -8.12
N VAL A 121 -3.92 5.45 -9.33
CA VAL A 121 -2.51 5.25 -9.72
C VAL A 121 -1.57 6.03 -8.80
N ILE A 122 -1.91 7.28 -8.47
CA ILE A 122 -1.10 8.14 -7.58
C ILE A 122 -1.18 7.64 -6.15
N ILE A 123 -2.38 7.26 -5.69
CA ILE A 123 -2.62 6.65 -4.37
C ILE A 123 -1.74 5.41 -4.21
N GLY A 124 -1.80 4.47 -5.15
CA GLY A 124 -0.96 3.27 -5.16
C GLY A 124 0.53 3.59 -5.15
N TYR A 125 0.96 4.57 -5.95
CA TYR A 125 2.36 5.00 -6.01
C TYR A 125 2.86 5.56 -4.67
N LEU A 126 2.06 6.40 -4.00
CA LEU A 126 2.38 6.95 -2.67
C LEU A 126 2.51 5.86 -1.61
N GLY A 127 1.65 4.84 -1.65
CA GLY A 127 1.71 3.69 -0.77
C GLY A 127 2.98 2.87 -1.00
N GLN A 128 3.29 2.60 -2.27
CA GLN A 128 4.51 1.88 -2.65
C GLN A 128 5.78 2.58 -2.21
N ILE A 129 5.85 3.91 -2.36
CA ILE A 129 6.99 4.70 -1.87
C ILE A 129 7.17 4.50 -0.36
N GLY A 130 6.09 4.41 0.40
CA GLY A 130 6.15 4.17 1.85
C GLY A 130 6.73 2.81 2.19
N VAL A 131 6.15 1.74 1.63
CA VAL A 131 6.60 0.35 1.89
C VAL A 131 8.05 0.15 1.45
N SER A 132 8.39 0.62 0.24
CA SER A 132 9.75 0.51 -0.27
C SER A 132 10.74 1.39 0.49
N GLY A 133 10.30 2.56 0.96
CA GLY A 133 11.11 3.47 1.77
C GLY A 133 11.51 2.85 3.11
N VAL A 134 10.58 2.11 3.74
CA VAL A 134 10.89 1.31 4.95
C VAL A 134 11.92 0.23 4.61
N GLY A 135 11.71 -0.54 3.53
CA GLY A 135 12.64 -1.58 3.08
C GLY A 135 14.05 -1.05 2.84
N THR A 136 14.19 0.04 2.08
CA THR A 136 15.49 0.66 1.81
C THR A 136 16.14 1.24 3.06
N SER A 137 15.36 1.82 3.97
CA SER A 137 15.89 2.31 5.24
C SER A 137 16.44 1.18 6.13
N LEU A 138 15.80 0.01 6.12
CA LEU A 138 16.30 -1.19 6.80
C LEU A 138 17.61 -1.67 6.18
N VAL A 139 17.69 -1.75 4.85
CA VAL A 139 18.92 -2.15 4.14
C VAL A 139 20.07 -1.21 4.50
N ILE A 140 19.84 0.10 4.51
CA ILE A 140 20.84 1.11 4.88
C ILE A 140 21.27 0.94 6.33
N LEU A 141 20.32 0.77 7.25
CA LEU A 141 20.61 0.56 8.67
C LEU A 141 21.49 -0.67 8.89
N PHE A 142 21.13 -1.80 8.26
CA PHE A 142 21.93 -3.03 8.35
C PHE A 142 23.33 -2.85 7.77
N GLU A 143 23.46 -2.16 6.64
CA GLU A 143 24.75 -1.89 6.01
C GLU A 143 25.65 -1.00 6.89
N THR A 144 25.07 0.03 7.52
CA THR A 144 25.81 0.89 8.47
C THR A 144 26.29 0.08 9.68
N ARG A 145 25.44 -0.81 10.23
CA ARG A 145 25.83 -1.68 11.34
C ARG A 145 26.88 -2.70 10.94
N TYR A 146 26.75 -3.30 9.75
CA TYR A 146 27.70 -4.25 9.22
C TYR A 146 29.09 -3.62 9.02
N THR A 147 29.14 -2.43 8.41
CA THR A 147 30.40 -1.68 8.23
C THR A 147 31.08 -1.35 9.56
N ALA A 148 30.30 -1.06 10.61
CA ALA A 148 30.84 -0.76 11.95
C ALA A 148 31.47 -1.99 12.64
N VAL A 149 30.92 -3.19 12.40
CA VAL A 149 31.42 -4.45 12.98
C VAL A 149 32.53 -5.07 12.12
N SER A 150 32.53 -4.82 10.80
CA SER A 150 33.49 -5.36 9.83
C SER A 150 34.30 -4.24 9.16
N PRO A 151 35.40 -3.78 9.79
CA PRO A 151 36.22 -2.68 9.26
C PRO A 151 36.82 -2.99 7.88
N ASN A 152 37.01 -4.28 7.56
CA ASN A 152 37.59 -4.77 6.32
C ASN A 152 36.60 -4.89 5.15
N SER A 153 35.33 -4.49 5.35
CA SER A 153 34.31 -4.47 4.31
C SER A 153 34.74 -3.68 3.06
N ILE A 154 34.32 -4.16 1.89
CA ILE A 154 34.51 -3.50 0.59
C ILE A 154 33.99 -2.06 0.64
N PHE A 155 32.89 -1.81 1.37
CA PHE A 155 32.28 -0.49 1.48
C PHE A 155 33.07 0.50 2.34
N ASN A 156 33.89 0.01 3.28
CA ASN A 156 34.86 0.85 4.01
C ASN A 156 36.09 1.15 3.17
N LYS A 157 36.53 0.17 2.36
CA LYS A 157 37.68 0.34 1.45
C LYS A 157 37.35 1.26 0.27
N PHE A 158 36.11 1.20 -0.23
CA PHE A 158 35.65 1.95 -1.39
C PHE A 158 34.38 2.75 -1.05
N PRO A 159 34.51 3.98 -0.51
CA PRO A 159 33.38 4.78 -0.08
C PRO A 159 32.45 5.21 -1.23
N ILE A 160 32.98 5.25 -2.47
CA ILE A 160 32.19 5.51 -3.68
C ILE A 160 31.22 4.36 -3.96
N SER A 161 31.68 3.11 -3.82
CA SER A 161 30.83 1.93 -4.00
C SER A 161 29.68 1.90 -3.00
N LYS A 162 29.92 2.36 -1.77
CA LYS A 162 28.88 2.52 -0.75
C LYS A 162 27.84 3.55 -1.21
N LYS A 163 28.27 4.75 -1.61
CA LYS A 163 27.34 5.79 -2.10
C LYS A 163 26.53 5.32 -3.31
N LEU A 164 27.17 4.61 -4.25
CA LEU A 164 26.48 4.06 -5.42
C LEU A 164 25.44 3.00 -5.02
N PHE A 165 25.78 2.10 -4.10
CA PHE A 165 24.85 1.10 -3.58
C PHE A 165 23.62 1.76 -2.92
N LEU A 166 23.82 2.78 -2.08
CA LEU A 166 22.71 3.54 -1.48
C LEU A 166 21.87 4.23 -2.56
N ALA A 167 22.49 4.91 -3.52
CA ALA A 167 21.80 5.59 -4.61
C ALA A 167 20.95 4.62 -5.44
N THR A 168 21.48 3.44 -5.78
CA THR A 168 20.74 2.40 -6.51
C THR A 168 19.53 1.91 -5.74
N ASN A 169 19.64 1.70 -4.41
CA ASN A 169 18.49 1.28 -3.59
C ASN A 169 17.39 2.36 -3.57
N TYR A 170 17.75 3.64 -3.43
CA TYR A 170 16.77 4.74 -3.50
C TYR A 170 16.11 4.87 -4.88
N ILE A 171 16.88 4.71 -5.97
CA ILE A 171 16.32 4.71 -7.33
C ILE A 171 15.39 3.52 -7.53
N TYR A 172 15.77 2.35 -7.04
CA TYR A 172 14.95 1.15 -7.09
C TYR A 172 13.63 1.33 -6.33
N THR A 173 13.66 1.89 -5.12
CA THR A 173 12.46 2.28 -4.36
C THR A 173 11.50 3.14 -5.18
N ALA A 174 12.02 4.11 -5.93
CA ALA A 174 11.19 5.03 -6.70
C ALA A 174 10.65 4.43 -8.00
N THR A 175 11.37 3.46 -8.60
CA THR A 175 11.10 2.99 -9.96
C THR A 175 10.52 1.58 -10.08
N PHE A 176 10.70 0.72 -9.06
CA PHE A 176 10.43 -0.72 -9.17
C PHE A 176 9.01 -1.09 -9.63
N LEU A 177 7.97 -0.42 -9.13
CA LEU A 177 6.58 -0.71 -9.51
C LEU A 177 5.97 0.29 -10.50
N ILE A 178 6.75 1.23 -11.06
CA ILE A 178 6.23 2.14 -12.11
C ILE A 178 5.57 1.34 -13.26
N PRO A 179 6.16 0.24 -13.78
CA PRO A 179 5.52 -0.54 -14.83
C PRO A 179 4.19 -1.16 -14.41
N ALA A 180 4.05 -1.58 -13.14
CA ALA A 180 2.79 -2.12 -12.63
C ALA A 180 1.71 -1.04 -12.59
N PHE A 181 2.04 0.16 -12.16
CA PHE A 181 1.12 1.30 -12.12
C PHE A 181 0.68 1.79 -13.51
N TYR A 182 1.47 1.56 -14.56
CA TYR A 182 1.03 1.79 -15.93
C TYR A 182 -0.20 0.93 -16.27
N TYR A 183 -0.24 -0.32 -15.81
CA TYR A 183 -1.38 -1.22 -16.04
C TYR A 183 -2.62 -0.88 -15.20
N TRP A 184 -2.49 -0.04 -14.18
CA TRP A 184 -3.60 0.40 -13.32
C TRP A 184 -4.38 1.57 -13.93
N THR A 185 -4.00 2.01 -15.12
CA THR A 185 -4.73 3.06 -15.83
C THR A 185 -6.10 2.54 -16.28
N PRO A 186 -7.16 3.34 -16.10
CA PRO A 186 -8.52 2.94 -16.49
C PRO A 186 -8.65 2.96 -18.01
N ASP A 187 -8.24 1.85 -18.63
CA ASP A 187 -8.31 1.57 -20.06
C ASP A 187 -9.21 0.35 -20.33
N ASP A 188 -9.57 0.09 -21.58
CA ASP A 188 -10.44 -1.03 -21.97
C ASP A 188 -9.94 -2.39 -21.44
N ARG A 189 -8.62 -2.53 -21.35
CA ARG A 189 -7.97 -3.69 -20.74
C ARG A 189 -8.34 -3.89 -19.27
N GLN A 190 -8.41 -2.83 -18.47
CA GLN A 190 -8.73 -2.91 -17.05
C GLN A 190 -10.16 -3.40 -16.81
N ILE A 191 -11.07 -3.09 -17.74
CA ILE A 191 -12.45 -3.58 -17.76
C ILE A 191 -12.49 -5.07 -18.07
N GLU A 192 -11.74 -5.54 -19.07
CA GLU A 192 -11.64 -6.96 -19.41
C GLU A 192 -11.13 -7.78 -18.22
N GLU A 193 -10.09 -7.29 -17.54
CA GLU A 193 -9.55 -7.99 -16.37
C GLU A 193 -10.55 -8.06 -15.21
N LYS A 194 -11.28 -6.96 -14.93
CA LYS A 194 -12.36 -6.97 -13.93
C LYS A 194 -13.44 -8.01 -14.28
N LEU A 195 -13.80 -8.17 -15.55
CA LEU A 195 -14.74 -9.21 -15.99
C LEU A 195 -14.15 -10.62 -15.81
N ASN A 196 -12.84 -10.81 -16.03
CA ASN A 196 -12.16 -12.07 -15.74
C ASN A 196 -12.16 -12.39 -14.25
N VAL A 197 -12.01 -11.39 -13.37
CA VAL A 197 -12.12 -11.57 -11.91
C VAL A 197 -13.49 -12.10 -11.52
N LEU A 198 -14.58 -11.62 -12.14
CA LEU A 198 -15.94 -12.11 -11.86
C LEU A 198 -16.15 -13.59 -12.22
N ARG A 199 -15.29 -14.19 -13.05
CA ARG A 199 -15.29 -15.64 -13.31
C ARG A 199 -14.70 -16.44 -12.14
N VAL A 200 -13.74 -15.84 -11.41
CA VAL A 200 -13.07 -16.45 -10.25
C VAL A 200 -13.87 -16.18 -8.97
N ILE A 201 -14.35 -14.95 -8.79
CA ILE A 201 -15.11 -14.48 -7.63
C ILE A 201 -16.47 -13.99 -8.14
N PRO A 202 -17.49 -14.86 -8.22
CA PRO A 202 -18.79 -14.52 -8.80
C PRO A 202 -19.66 -13.61 -7.91
N CYS A 203 -19.37 -13.55 -6.60
CA CYS A 203 -20.10 -12.74 -5.63
C CYS A 203 -19.16 -11.86 -4.81
N PRO A 204 -18.51 -10.84 -5.40
CA PRO A 204 -17.71 -9.89 -4.64
C PRO A 204 -18.59 -8.92 -3.83
N SER A 205 -18.00 -8.15 -2.92
CA SER A 205 -18.72 -7.03 -2.26
C SER A 205 -19.22 -6.03 -3.32
N PRO A 206 -20.39 -5.37 -3.14
CA PRO A 206 -20.95 -4.43 -4.11
C PRO A 206 -20.00 -3.31 -4.54
N VAL A 207 -19.05 -2.94 -3.68
CA VAL A 207 -18.01 -1.93 -3.96
C VAL A 207 -17.10 -2.34 -5.13
N PHE A 208 -17.02 -3.64 -5.47
CA PHE A 208 -16.28 -4.12 -6.64
C PHE A 208 -16.75 -3.51 -7.97
N PHE A 209 -18.03 -3.15 -8.08
CA PHE A 209 -18.61 -2.60 -9.30
C PHE A 209 -18.35 -1.09 -9.47
N GLU A 210 -17.61 -0.47 -8.54
CA GLU A 210 -17.21 0.93 -8.65
C GLU A 210 -16.02 1.12 -9.59
N ASP A 211 -15.94 2.29 -10.23
CA ASP A 211 -14.86 2.60 -11.17
C ASP A 211 -13.49 2.66 -10.52
N GLN A 212 -13.44 3.02 -9.23
CA GLN A 212 -12.21 3.18 -8.45
C GLN A 212 -11.51 1.85 -8.14
N VAL A 213 -12.17 0.72 -8.39
CA VAL A 213 -11.58 -0.60 -8.24
C VAL A 213 -10.54 -0.82 -9.33
N VAL A 214 -9.42 -1.43 -8.98
CA VAL A 214 -8.34 -1.73 -9.94
C VAL A 214 -7.86 -3.15 -9.73
N VAL A 215 -7.71 -3.89 -10.83
CA VAL A 215 -7.11 -5.22 -10.83
C VAL A 215 -5.61 -5.02 -10.98
N GLY A 216 -4.87 -5.28 -9.90
CA GLY A 216 -3.44 -5.00 -9.84
C GLY A 216 -2.58 -6.01 -10.60
N PHE A 217 -3.02 -7.27 -10.69
CA PHE A 217 -2.43 -8.31 -11.52
C PHE A 217 -3.52 -9.13 -12.21
N PRO A 218 -3.33 -9.49 -13.50
CA PRO A 218 -4.26 -10.37 -14.19
C PRO A 218 -4.44 -11.69 -13.42
N PRO A 219 -5.63 -12.30 -13.47
CA PRO A 219 -5.93 -13.56 -12.79
C PRO A 219 -5.34 -14.79 -13.52
N ASP A 220 -4.27 -14.62 -14.31
CA ASP A 220 -3.58 -15.75 -14.94
C ASP A 220 -2.99 -16.67 -13.86
N HIS A 221 -3.04 -17.98 -14.12
CA HIS A 221 -2.75 -19.08 -13.19
C HIS A 221 -1.31 -19.14 -12.66
N THR A 222 -0.54 -18.06 -12.74
CA THR A 222 0.89 -17.99 -12.43
C THR A 222 1.18 -17.53 -11.00
N TRP A 223 0.20 -17.00 -10.26
CA TRP A 223 0.39 -16.42 -8.92
C TRP A 223 0.03 -17.36 -7.74
N ILE A 224 -0.46 -18.58 -8.03
CA ILE A 224 -0.70 -19.63 -7.02
C ILE A 224 0.34 -20.74 -7.22
N ALA A 225 1.60 -20.45 -6.88
CA ALA A 225 2.67 -21.44 -6.76
C ALA A 225 3.65 -21.02 -5.67
#